data_AF-A0A136KUH8-F1
#
_entry.id   AF-A0A136KUH8-F1
#
_cell.length_a   1.000
_cell.length_b   1.000
_cell.length_c   1.000
_cell.angle_alpha   90.00
_cell.angle_beta   90.00
_cell.angle_gamma   90.00
#
_symmetry.space_group_name_H-M   'P 1'
#
loop_
_entity.id
_entity.type
_entity.pdbx_description
1 polymer ?
#
loop_
_entity_poly.entity_id
_entity_poly.type
_entity_poly.pdbx_seq_one_letter_code
_entity_poly.pdbx_strand_id
1 'polypeptide(L)'
;MKTSPLPRPANWFLLFILLLSLGGLLRLIDITDEPLDFQPSRQLRNSLVAREIYYSVLPSATDEQRQLSKSFADSVGKYEPPVIESIVAYSYFLTGGENIAVARVWVTLFWLMAGIALFDLMKRAVSPWSALIALSFYLVLPFSVQASRSFQPDPLMTSAFVIGIYFLYRWSEESSPLLRRRGVRGEVMEICPPRRYLSRFSNFRQNRHRFFCSDISHCACIIHAWERFL
;
A
#
# COMPACT_ATOMS: atom_id res chain seq x y z
N MET A 1 5.06 33.26 27.60
CA MET A 1 4.75 32.04 26.83
C MET A 1 5.76 31.95 25.68
N LYS A 2 6.61 30.93 25.64
CA LYS A 2 7.48 30.68 24.48
C LYS A 2 6.61 30.10 23.37
N THR A 3 6.21 30.91 22.40
CA THR A 3 5.63 30.40 21.17
C THR A 3 6.75 29.73 20.39
N SER A 4 6.84 28.41 20.45
CA SER A 4 7.67 27.66 19.52
C SER A 4 7.18 27.97 18.10
N PRO A 5 8.04 28.48 17.19
CA PRO A 5 7.63 28.68 15.81
C PRO A 5 7.26 27.31 15.23
N LEU A 6 6.04 27.21 14.69
CA LEU A 6 5.61 26.03 13.96
C LEU A 6 6.66 25.71 12.88
N PRO A 7 7.12 24.46 12.76
CA PRO A 7 8.10 24.10 11.75
C PRO A 7 7.53 24.46 10.38
N ARG A 8 8.22 25.33 9.64
CA ARG A 8 7.82 25.69 8.28
C ARG A 8 7.74 24.40 7.47
N PRO A 9 6.61 24.09 6.81
CA PRO A 9 6.53 22.90 5.98
C PRO A 9 7.60 23.04 4.90
N ALA A 10 8.48 22.06 4.82
CA ALA A 10 9.48 22.05 3.77
C ALA A 10 8.77 22.02 2.41
N ASN A 11 9.25 22.81 1.44
CA ASN A 11 8.57 23.01 0.15
C ASN A 11 8.21 21.69 -0.58
N TRP A 12 8.94 20.60 -0.31
CA TRP A 12 8.65 19.27 -0.84
C TRP A 12 7.32 18.67 -0.32
N PHE A 13 6.86 19.06 0.87
CA PHE A 13 5.61 18.55 1.44
C PHE A 13 4.39 19.04 0.66
N LEU A 14 4.40 20.30 0.22
CA LEU A 14 3.36 20.84 -0.65
C LEU A 14 3.30 20.08 -1.99
N LEU A 15 4.46 19.78 -2.58
CA LEU A 15 4.54 18.97 -3.80
C LEU A 15 4.03 17.54 -3.59
N PHE A 16 4.34 16.94 -2.45
CA PHE A 16 3.83 15.62 -2.08
C PHE A 16 2.30 15.60 -2.02
N ILE A 17 1.68 16.56 -1.33
CA ILE A 17 0.23 16.67 -1.26
C ILE A 17 -0.36 16.92 -2.64
N LEU A 18 0.21 17.82 -3.43
CA LEU A 18 -0.25 18.12 -4.78
C LEU A 18 -0.18 16.88 -5.69
N LEU A 19 0.88 16.07 -5.61
CA LEU A 19 1.00 14.82 -6.37
C LEU A 19 -0.02 13.78 -5.93
N LEU A 20 -0.28 13.62 -4.62
CA LEU A 20 -1.32 12.72 -4.13
C LEU A 20 -2.71 13.15 -4.58
N SER A 21 -3.01 14.45 -4.47
CA SER A 21 -4.27 15.02 -4.96
C SER A 21 -4.42 14.80 -6.46
N LEU A 22 -3.38 15.09 -7.25
CA LEU A 22 -3.38 14.84 -8.69
C LEU A 22 -3.57 13.36 -9.01
N GLY A 23 -2.81 12.48 -8.35
CA GLY A 23 -2.91 11.03 -8.53
C GLY A 23 -4.30 10.47 -8.19
N GLY A 24 -4.94 11.00 -7.15
CA GLY A 24 -6.32 10.67 -6.80
C GLY A 24 -7.31 11.19 -7.84
N LEU A 25 -7.22 12.48 -8.21
CA LEU A 25 -8.09 13.09 -9.21
C LEU A 25 -8.05 12.35 -10.55
N LEU A 26 -6.85 12.05 -11.07
CA LEU A 26 -6.70 11.31 -12.33
C LEU A 26 -7.41 9.95 -12.35
N ARG A 27 -7.62 9.35 -11.18
CA ARG A 27 -8.28 8.04 -11.01
C ARG A 27 -9.78 8.15 -10.77
N LEU A 28 -10.22 9.27 -10.21
CA LEU A 28 -11.62 9.54 -9.87
C LEU A 28 -12.36 10.34 -10.96
N ILE A 29 -11.65 10.86 -11.97
CA ILE A 29 -12.28 11.43 -13.18
C ILE A 29 -13.14 10.36 -13.84
N ASP A 30 -14.38 10.70 -14.15
CA ASP A 30 -15.36 9.83 -14.83
C ASP A 30 -15.55 8.49 -14.10
N ILE A 31 -15.62 8.53 -12.77
CA ILE A 31 -15.70 7.33 -11.93
C ILE A 31 -16.93 6.46 -12.24
N THR A 32 -18.00 7.05 -12.74
CA THR A 32 -19.26 6.39 -13.08
C THR A 32 -19.27 5.73 -14.46
N ASP A 33 -18.26 5.99 -15.30
CA ASP A 33 -18.19 5.40 -16.63
C ASP A 33 -18.11 3.88 -16.56
N GLU A 34 -18.63 3.21 -17.60
CA GLU A 34 -18.58 1.77 -17.69
C GLU A 34 -17.12 1.27 -17.68
N PRO A 35 -16.85 0.08 -17.11
CA PRO A 35 -15.51 -0.49 -17.02
C PRO A 35 -15.06 -1.10 -18.36
N LEU A 36 -15.10 -0.29 -19.42
CA LEU A 36 -14.78 -0.65 -20.81
C LEU A 36 -13.43 -0.09 -21.29
N ASP A 37 -12.72 0.58 -20.40
CA ASP A 37 -11.50 1.34 -20.66
C ASP A 37 -10.23 0.48 -20.71
N PHE A 38 -10.06 -0.44 -19.75
CA PHE A 38 -8.85 -1.25 -19.62
C PHE A 38 -9.19 -2.68 -19.22
N GLN A 39 -8.84 -3.67 -20.04
CA GLN A 39 -9.10 -5.10 -19.76
C GLN A 39 -10.58 -5.36 -19.36
N PRO A 40 -11.54 -4.97 -20.21
CA PRO A 40 -12.97 -4.95 -19.88
C PRO A 40 -13.51 -6.31 -19.42
N SER A 41 -13.05 -7.39 -20.05
CA SER A 41 -13.46 -8.75 -19.69
C SER A 41 -13.11 -9.12 -18.25
N ARG A 42 -11.93 -8.70 -17.75
CA ARG A 42 -11.52 -8.95 -16.36
C ARG A 42 -12.33 -8.10 -15.37
N GLN A 43 -12.57 -6.83 -15.69
CA GLN A 43 -13.37 -5.95 -14.83
C GLN A 43 -14.83 -6.44 -14.72
N LEU A 44 -15.43 -6.85 -15.83
CA LEU A 44 -16.80 -7.39 -15.85
C LEU A 44 -16.87 -8.72 -15.10
N ARG A 45 -15.89 -9.60 -15.28
CA ARG A 45 -15.77 -10.83 -14.49
C ARG A 45 -15.77 -10.53 -12.99
N ASN A 46 -14.93 -9.60 -12.53
CA ASN A 46 -14.83 -9.27 -11.11
C ASN A 46 -16.12 -8.61 -10.59
N SER A 47 -16.83 -7.88 -11.45
CA SER A 47 -18.16 -7.35 -11.15
C SER A 47 -19.20 -8.45 -10.93
N LEU A 48 -19.19 -9.51 -11.74
CA LEU A 48 -20.07 -10.67 -11.57
C LEU A 48 -19.76 -11.45 -10.29
N VAL A 49 -18.48 -11.62 -9.96
CA VAL A 49 -18.06 -12.27 -8.71
C VAL A 49 -18.47 -11.43 -7.50
N ALA A 50 -18.25 -10.11 -7.51
CA ALA A 50 -18.69 -9.23 -6.44
C ALA A 50 -20.22 -9.22 -6.27
N ARG A 51 -20.96 -9.29 -7.39
CA ARG A 51 -22.43 -9.43 -7.40
C ARG A 51 -22.89 -10.72 -6.72
N GLU A 52 -22.26 -11.85 -7.05
CA GLU A 52 -22.59 -13.14 -6.44
C GLU A 52 -22.38 -13.12 -4.93
N ILE A 53 -21.25 -12.58 -4.46
CA ILE A 53 -20.97 -12.41 -3.04
C ILE A 53 -22.03 -11.51 -2.39
N TYR A 54 -22.35 -10.37 -2.99
CA TYR A 54 -23.35 -9.44 -2.46
C TYR A 54 -24.73 -10.08 -2.31
N TYR A 55 -25.26 -10.74 -3.35
CA TYR A 55 -26.58 -11.39 -3.27
C TYR A 55 -26.59 -12.62 -2.36
N SER A 56 -25.46 -13.31 -2.18
CA SER A 56 -25.37 -14.44 -1.27
C SER A 56 -25.62 -14.06 0.19
N VAL A 57 -25.25 -12.84 0.58
CA VAL A 57 -25.40 -12.32 1.96
C VAL A 57 -26.53 -11.29 2.10
N LEU A 58 -27.13 -10.83 1.01
CA LEU A 58 -28.23 -9.87 1.02
C LEU A 58 -29.52 -10.50 1.60
N PRO A 59 -30.06 -10.03 2.73
CA PRO A 59 -31.24 -10.65 3.36
C PRO A 59 -32.50 -10.51 2.52
N SER A 60 -32.66 -9.40 1.80
CA SER A 60 -33.81 -9.11 0.95
C SER A 60 -33.78 -9.81 -0.41
N ALA A 61 -32.69 -10.53 -0.73
CA ALA A 61 -32.58 -11.23 -2.00
C ALA A 61 -33.53 -12.44 -2.06
N THR A 62 -34.19 -12.60 -3.19
CA THR A 62 -34.97 -13.80 -3.53
C THR A 62 -34.04 -14.96 -3.89
N ASP A 63 -34.53 -16.19 -3.79
CA ASP A 63 -33.75 -17.37 -4.17
C ASP A 63 -33.44 -17.39 -5.67
N GLU A 64 -34.35 -16.88 -6.51
CA GLU A 64 -34.11 -16.70 -7.94
C GLU A 64 -32.94 -15.75 -8.21
N GLN A 65 -32.88 -14.61 -7.50
CA GLN A 65 -31.76 -13.66 -7.63
C GLN A 65 -30.43 -14.28 -7.22
N ARG A 66 -30.41 -15.04 -6.12
CA ARG A 66 -29.20 -15.74 -5.64
C ARG A 66 -28.73 -16.79 -6.65
N GLN A 67 -29.65 -17.58 -7.20
CA GLN A 67 -29.32 -18.61 -8.20
C GLN A 67 -28.83 -17.97 -9.50
N LEU A 68 -29.47 -16.88 -9.93
CA LEU A 68 -29.09 -16.16 -11.13
C LEU A 68 -27.69 -15.54 -10.99
N SER A 69 -27.41 -14.81 -9.90
CA SER A 69 -26.10 -14.22 -9.65
C SER A 69 -24.99 -15.28 -9.60
N LYS A 70 -25.29 -16.43 -8.98
CA LYS A 70 -24.38 -17.57 -8.92
C LYS A 70 -24.11 -18.15 -10.31
N SER A 71 -25.14 -18.34 -11.13
CA SER A 71 -24.98 -18.86 -12.50
C SER A 71 -24.06 -17.97 -13.36
N PHE A 72 -24.16 -16.64 -13.20
CA PHE A 72 -23.26 -15.71 -13.89
C PHE A 72 -21.83 -15.81 -13.39
N ALA A 73 -21.60 -15.85 -12.08
CA ALA A 73 -20.25 -15.98 -11.53
C ALA A 73 -19.58 -17.33 -11.87
N ASP A 74 -20.35 -18.42 -11.90
CA ASP A 74 -19.84 -19.73 -12.27
C ASP A 74 -19.47 -19.80 -13.77
N SER A 75 -20.13 -19.01 -14.63
CA SER A 75 -19.84 -18.95 -16.08
C SER A 75 -18.49 -18.31 -16.43
N VAL A 76 -17.91 -17.49 -15.55
CA VAL A 76 -16.66 -16.74 -15.79
C VAL A 76 -15.42 -17.35 -15.15
N GLY A 77 -15.58 -18.49 -14.46
CA GLY A 77 -14.48 -19.24 -13.85
C GLY A 77 -13.87 -18.60 -12.60
N LYS A 78 -13.29 -19.43 -11.73
CA LYS A 78 -12.62 -19.02 -10.48
C LYS A 78 -11.11 -19.20 -10.63
N TYR A 79 -10.39 -18.09 -10.82
CA TYR A 79 -8.94 -18.09 -11.02
C TYR A 79 -8.16 -17.51 -9.84
N GLU A 80 -8.73 -16.52 -9.16
CA GLU A 80 -8.07 -15.69 -8.15
C GLU A 80 -8.90 -15.69 -6.85
N PRO A 81 -8.28 -15.62 -5.67
CA PRO A 81 -9.01 -15.41 -4.42
C PRO A 81 -9.79 -14.09 -4.46
N PRO A 82 -11.10 -14.07 -4.18
CA PRO A 82 -11.96 -12.90 -4.40
C PRO A 82 -11.85 -11.85 -3.28
N VAL A 83 -10.65 -11.37 -3.00
CA VAL A 83 -10.40 -10.45 -1.87
C VAL A 83 -11.00 -9.07 -2.15
N ILE A 84 -10.66 -8.48 -3.30
CA ILE A 84 -11.15 -7.13 -3.66
C ILE A 84 -12.65 -7.16 -3.95
N GLU A 85 -13.13 -8.23 -4.57
CA GLU A 85 -14.55 -8.47 -4.85
C GLU A 85 -15.36 -8.59 -3.56
N SER A 86 -14.82 -9.27 -2.53
CA SER A 86 -15.47 -9.33 -1.21
C SER A 86 -15.57 -7.94 -0.57
N ILE A 87 -14.49 -7.16 -0.57
CA ILE A 87 -14.49 -5.79 -0.02
C ILE A 87 -15.54 -4.92 -0.72
N VAL A 88 -15.60 -5.00 -2.05
CA VAL A 88 -16.57 -4.25 -2.86
C VAL A 88 -17.99 -4.73 -2.61
N ALA A 89 -18.23 -6.04 -2.56
CA ALA A 89 -19.54 -6.63 -2.28
C ALA A 89 -20.09 -6.19 -0.92
N TYR A 90 -19.25 -6.19 0.12
CA TYR A 90 -19.65 -5.68 1.45
C TYR A 90 -19.89 -4.16 1.43
N SER A 91 -19.17 -3.43 0.60
CA SER A 91 -19.38 -1.98 0.45
C SER A 91 -20.69 -1.64 -0.26
N TYR A 92 -21.24 -2.54 -1.08
CA TYR A 92 -22.56 -2.35 -1.70
C TYR A 92 -23.72 -2.24 -0.70
N PHE A 93 -23.57 -2.79 0.51
CA PHE A 93 -24.53 -2.56 1.59
C PHE A 93 -24.56 -1.09 2.04
N LEU A 94 -23.42 -0.40 2.00
CA LEU A 94 -23.31 1.00 2.40
C LEU A 94 -23.87 1.93 1.32
N THR A 95 -23.73 1.57 0.04
CA THR A 95 -24.27 2.35 -1.09
C THR A 95 -25.71 2.02 -1.44
N GLY A 96 -26.28 0.97 -0.83
CA GLY A 96 -27.66 0.54 -1.09
C GLY A 96 -27.84 -0.17 -2.44
N GLY A 97 -26.76 -0.65 -3.06
CA GLY A 97 -26.81 -1.33 -4.34
C GLY A 97 -25.46 -1.43 -5.04
N GLU A 98 -25.46 -2.16 -6.16
CA GLU A 98 -24.27 -2.36 -7.00
C GLU A 98 -23.87 -1.09 -7.74
N ASN A 99 -22.60 -0.72 -7.63
CA ASN A 99 -22.07 0.42 -8.36
C ASN A 99 -20.57 0.25 -8.62
N ILE A 100 -20.14 0.30 -9.88
CA ILE A 100 -18.73 0.21 -10.30
C ILE A 100 -17.86 1.29 -9.62
N ALA A 101 -18.43 2.46 -9.32
CA ALA A 101 -17.70 3.54 -8.68
C ALA A 101 -17.11 3.09 -7.32
N VAL A 102 -17.80 2.22 -6.58
CA VAL A 102 -17.32 1.68 -5.29
C VAL A 102 -16.02 0.90 -5.49
N ALA A 103 -15.97 0.06 -6.53
CA ALA A 103 -14.76 -0.68 -6.87
C ALA A 103 -13.61 0.26 -7.23
N ARG A 104 -13.88 1.28 -8.06
CA ARG A 104 -12.89 2.29 -8.47
C ARG A 104 -12.35 3.11 -7.29
N VAL A 105 -13.20 3.44 -6.31
CA VAL A 105 -12.78 4.08 -5.06
C VAL A 105 -11.79 3.18 -4.32
N TRP A 106 -12.13 1.91 -4.10
CA TRP A 106 -11.26 0.99 -3.37
C TRP A 106 -9.90 0.79 -4.02
N VAL A 107 -9.84 0.51 -5.33
CA VAL A 107 -8.55 0.34 -6.03
C VAL A 107 -7.72 1.63 -6.02
N THR A 108 -8.37 2.80 -6.10
CA THR A 108 -7.70 4.10 -5.95
C THR A 108 -7.13 4.28 -4.55
N LEU A 109 -7.88 3.94 -3.50
CA LEU A 109 -7.42 3.99 -2.12
C LEU A 109 -6.19 3.10 -1.91
N PHE A 110 -6.22 1.86 -2.38
CA PHE A 110 -5.07 0.95 -2.31
C PHE A 110 -3.85 1.52 -3.02
N TRP A 111 -4.04 2.10 -4.21
CA TRP A 111 -2.95 2.73 -4.97
C TRP A 111 -2.35 3.94 -4.25
N LEU A 112 -3.20 4.81 -3.67
CA LEU A 112 -2.73 5.99 -2.94
C LEU A 112 -2.00 5.62 -1.64
N MET A 113 -2.49 4.61 -0.91
CA MET A 113 -1.78 4.08 0.28
C MET A 113 -0.39 3.55 -0.08
N ALA A 114 -0.28 2.84 -1.21
CA ALA A 114 1.01 2.38 -1.72
C ALA A 114 1.93 3.56 -2.11
N GLY A 115 1.38 4.60 -2.75
CA GLY A 115 2.13 5.82 -3.08
C GLY A 115 2.67 6.53 -1.84
N ILE A 116 1.88 6.61 -0.77
CA ILE A 116 2.31 7.13 0.53
C ILE A 116 3.47 6.31 1.10
N ALA A 117 3.33 4.98 1.14
CA ALA A 117 4.37 4.09 1.64
C ALA A 117 5.66 4.17 0.81
N LEU A 118 5.52 4.23 -0.53
CA LEU A 118 6.64 4.41 -1.46
C LEU A 118 7.38 5.73 -1.22
N PHE A 119 6.64 6.82 -1.03
CA PHE A 119 7.23 8.11 -0.74
C PHE A 119 8.05 8.09 0.56
N ASP A 120 7.49 7.54 1.64
CA ASP A 120 8.21 7.48 2.92
C ASP A 120 9.43 6.55 2.84
N LEU A 121 9.31 5.41 2.14
CA LEU A 121 10.43 4.50 1.86
C LEU A 121 11.58 5.22 1.13
N MET A 122 11.29 5.87 0.00
CA MET A 122 12.31 6.53 -0.82
C MET A 122 12.92 7.75 -0.12
N LYS A 123 12.12 8.47 0.67
CA LYS A 123 12.58 9.61 1.47
C LYS A 123 13.62 9.18 2.51
N ARG A 124 13.43 8.01 3.13
CA ARG A 124 14.36 7.42 4.11
C ARG A 124 15.59 6.82 3.45
N ALA A 125 15.41 6.11 2.34
CA ALA A 125 16.48 5.39 1.68
C ALA A 125 17.45 6.31 0.92
N VAL A 126 16.96 7.44 0.35
CA VAL A 126 17.75 8.29 -0.54
C VAL A 126 17.61 9.77 -0.19
N SER A 127 16.49 10.40 -0.54
CA SER A 127 16.24 11.82 -0.29
C SER A 127 14.76 12.18 -0.53
N PRO A 128 14.24 13.28 0.05
CA PRO A 128 12.87 13.75 -0.19
C PRO A 128 12.59 14.08 -1.66
N TRP A 129 13.56 14.63 -2.39
CA TRP A 129 13.39 15.00 -3.80
C TRP A 129 13.35 13.78 -4.72
N SER A 130 14.20 12.78 -4.48
CA SER A 130 14.14 11.49 -5.20
C SER A 130 12.82 10.77 -4.95
N ALA A 131 12.30 10.86 -3.73
CA ALA A 131 10.99 10.31 -3.37
C ALA A 131 9.84 10.96 -4.15
N LEU A 132 9.88 12.29 -4.35
CA LEU A 132 8.88 12.99 -5.18
C LEU A 132 8.93 12.52 -6.64
N ILE A 133 10.13 12.32 -7.20
CA ILE A 133 10.27 11.82 -8.58
C ILE A 133 9.70 10.40 -8.70
N ALA A 134 10.04 9.50 -7.77
CA ALA A 134 9.50 8.15 -7.74
C ALA A 134 7.97 8.15 -7.59
N LEU A 135 7.43 8.99 -6.71
CA LEU A 135 6.00 9.15 -6.51
C LEU A 135 5.30 9.70 -7.77
N SER A 136 5.92 10.66 -8.45
CA SER A 136 5.39 11.26 -9.68
C SER A 136 5.29 10.20 -10.78
N PHE A 137 6.35 9.41 -10.96
CA PHE A 137 6.35 8.30 -11.91
C PHE A 137 5.29 7.25 -11.55
N TYR A 138 5.17 6.89 -10.27
CA TYR A 138 4.19 5.93 -9.79
C TYR A 138 2.73 6.40 -9.98
N LEU A 139 2.42 7.68 -9.74
CA LEU A 139 1.05 8.19 -9.77
C LEU A 139 0.58 8.66 -11.14
N VAL A 140 1.45 9.29 -11.94
CA VAL A 140 1.06 10.08 -13.11
C VAL A 140 1.30 9.33 -14.43
N LEU A 141 2.14 8.29 -14.44
CA LEU A 141 2.42 7.54 -15.66
C LEU A 141 1.12 7.01 -16.31
N PRO A 142 0.88 7.22 -17.62
CA PRO A 142 -0.40 6.89 -18.25
C PRO A 142 -0.83 5.44 -18.05
N PHE A 143 0.12 4.50 -18.18
CA PHE A 143 -0.13 3.09 -17.91
C PHE A 143 -0.54 2.84 -16.45
N SER A 144 0.14 3.48 -15.49
CA SER A 144 -0.20 3.38 -14.08
C SER A 144 -1.62 3.88 -13.82
N VAL A 145 -2.00 5.03 -14.39
CA VAL A 145 -3.34 5.59 -14.23
C VAL A 145 -4.40 4.61 -14.74
N GLN A 146 -4.26 4.07 -15.96
CA GLN A 146 -5.25 3.14 -16.51
C GLN A 146 -5.31 1.81 -15.74
N ALA A 147 -4.16 1.19 -15.46
CA ALA A 147 -4.10 -0.10 -14.79
C ALA A 147 -4.61 -0.04 -13.34
N SER A 148 -4.32 1.05 -12.62
CA SER A 148 -4.71 1.20 -11.21
C SER A 148 -6.17 1.60 -10.98
N ARG A 149 -6.85 2.12 -12.01
CA ARG A 149 -8.30 2.42 -11.98
C ARG A 149 -9.16 1.20 -12.23
N SER A 150 -8.63 0.21 -12.93
CA SER A 150 -9.37 -0.97 -13.33
C SER A 150 -9.75 -1.82 -12.11
N PHE A 151 -10.99 -2.31 -12.08
CA PHE A 151 -11.46 -3.23 -11.05
C PHE A 151 -10.84 -4.63 -11.22
N GLN A 152 -9.59 -4.75 -10.80
CA GLN A 152 -8.75 -5.96 -10.87
C GLN A 152 -8.03 -6.18 -9.54
N PRO A 153 -7.47 -7.37 -9.28
CA PRO A 153 -6.67 -7.60 -8.08
C PRO A 153 -5.31 -6.89 -8.13
N ASP A 154 -4.84 -6.48 -9.31
CA ASP A 154 -3.51 -5.89 -9.55
C ASP A 154 -3.19 -4.66 -8.66
N PRO A 155 -4.10 -3.68 -8.46
CA PRO A 155 -3.84 -2.52 -7.61
C PRO A 155 -3.72 -2.91 -6.13
N LEU A 156 -4.56 -3.83 -5.65
CA LEU A 156 -4.49 -4.37 -4.30
C LEU A 156 -3.17 -5.12 -4.09
N MET A 157 -2.82 -6.03 -5.00
CA MET A 157 -1.58 -6.80 -4.94
C MET A 157 -0.34 -5.89 -4.93
N THR A 158 -0.30 -4.90 -5.82
CA THR A 158 0.81 -3.94 -5.91
C THR A 158 0.92 -3.14 -4.62
N SER A 159 -0.20 -2.70 -4.06
CA SER A 159 -0.21 -1.97 -2.80
C SER A 159 0.31 -2.80 -1.64
N ALA A 160 -0.14 -4.04 -1.50
CA ALA A 160 0.31 -4.95 -0.47
C ALA A 160 1.81 -5.24 -0.60
N PHE A 161 2.31 -5.38 -1.83
CA PHE A 161 3.73 -5.59 -2.09
C PHE A 161 4.60 -4.39 -1.67
N VAL A 162 4.22 -3.17 -2.09
CA VAL A 162 4.94 -1.94 -1.74
C VAL A 162 4.90 -1.69 -0.23
N ILE A 163 3.73 -1.84 0.40
CA ILE A 163 3.55 -1.67 1.84
C ILE A 163 4.34 -2.74 2.62
N GLY A 164 4.37 -3.99 2.13
CA GLY A 164 5.17 -5.06 2.71
C GLY A 164 6.66 -4.74 2.70
N ILE A 165 7.20 -4.26 1.57
CA ILE A 165 8.58 -3.79 1.47
C ILE A 165 8.84 -2.63 2.42
N TYR A 166 7.91 -1.67 2.51
CA TYR A 166 8.01 -0.55 3.43
C TYR A 166 8.15 -1.01 4.88
N PHE A 167 7.29 -1.91 5.35
CA PHE A 167 7.38 -2.44 6.72
C PHE A 167 8.63 -3.27 6.95
N LEU A 168 9.05 -4.07 5.96
CA LEU A 168 10.29 -4.83 6.03
C LEU A 168 11.51 -3.90 6.16
N TYR A 169 11.53 -2.81 5.39
CA TYR A 169 12.58 -1.80 5.48
C TYR A 169 12.60 -1.14 6.86
N ARG A 170 11.44 -0.69 7.35
CA ARG A 170 11.29 -0.08 8.69
C ARG A 170 11.78 -1.02 9.79
N TRP A 171 11.43 -2.31 9.71
CA TRP A 171 11.90 -3.33 10.65
C TRP A 171 13.42 -3.52 10.59
N SER A 172 14.01 -3.46 9.39
CA SER A 172 15.47 -3.59 9.21
C SER A 172 16.25 -2.44 9.83
N GLU A 173 15.71 -1.22 9.82
CA GLU A 173 16.31 -0.04 10.48
C GLU A 173 16.34 -0.21 12.00
N GLU A 174 15.27 -0.77 12.58
CA GLU A 174 15.13 -0.99 14.02
C GLU A 174 16.02 -2.15 14.51
N SER A 175 16.12 -3.21 13.70
CA SER A 175 16.83 -4.43 14.04
C SER A 175 18.36 -4.35 13.86
N SER A 176 18.86 -3.34 13.13
CA SER A 176 20.28 -3.21 12.80
C SER A 176 20.97 -2.07 13.57
N PRO A 177 21.83 -2.36 14.58
CA PRO A 177 22.54 -1.33 15.35
C PRO A 177 23.42 -0.39 14.49
N LEU A 178 23.90 -0.88 13.35
CA LEU A 178 24.77 -0.14 12.42
C LEU A 178 23.98 0.88 11.57
N LEU A 179 22.76 0.56 11.14
CA LEU A 179 21.89 1.49 10.41
C LEU A 179 21.28 2.53 11.35
N ARG A 180 21.00 2.14 12.61
CA ARG A 180 20.60 3.07 13.67
C ARG A 180 21.60 4.21 13.89
N ARG A 181 22.90 3.96 13.72
CA ARG A 181 23.93 5.00 13.81
C ARG A 181 24.00 5.91 12.58
N ARG A 182 23.64 5.42 11.39
CA ARG A 182 23.53 6.22 10.16
C ARG A 182 22.28 7.11 10.13
N GLY A 183 21.13 6.62 10.63
CA GLY A 183 19.91 7.44 10.71
C GLY A 183 20.02 8.65 11.67
N VAL A 184 20.95 8.59 12.64
CA VAL A 184 21.23 9.69 13.59
C VAL A 184 22.26 10.68 13.03
N ARG A 185 23.03 10.30 12.02
CA ARG A 185 24.16 11.07 11.50
C ARG A 185 24.05 11.05 9.98
N GLY A 186 23.40 12.05 9.39
CA GLY A 186 23.23 12.21 7.94
C GLY A 186 24.56 12.43 7.21
N GLU A 187 25.49 11.49 7.31
CA GLU A 187 26.77 11.47 6.65
C GLU A 187 26.65 10.64 5.37
N VAL A 188 26.87 11.35 4.27
CA VAL A 188 27.09 10.85 2.92
C VAL A 188 28.16 9.77 2.95
N MET A 189 27.96 8.73 2.13
CA MET A 189 28.90 7.64 1.93
C MET A 189 30.26 8.16 1.42
N GLU A 190 31.18 8.47 2.33
CA GLU A 190 32.60 8.45 2.00
C GLU A 190 32.96 7.00 1.68
N ILE A 191 33.38 6.80 0.42
CA ILE A 191 33.97 5.58 -0.09
C ILE A 191 35.10 5.20 0.87
N CYS A 192 34.91 4.11 1.60
CA CYS A 192 35.92 3.57 2.50
C CYS A 192 37.21 3.30 1.70
N PRO A 193 38.35 3.92 2.01
CA PRO A 193 39.62 3.52 1.40
C PRO A 193 40.02 2.14 1.94
N PRO A 194 40.76 1.33 1.18
CA PRO A 194 41.06 -0.04 1.57
C PRO A 194 42.05 -0.04 2.73
N ARG A 195 41.54 -0.19 3.98
CA ARG A 195 42.41 -0.36 5.15
C ARG A 195 42.70 -1.85 5.35
N ARG A 196 43.95 -2.18 4.99
CA ARG A 196 44.74 -3.37 5.36
C ARG A 196 44.10 -4.26 6.43
N TYR A 197 43.72 -5.45 6.00
CA TYR A 197 43.71 -6.66 6.83
C TYR A 197 45.07 -6.78 7.52
N LEU A 198 45.14 -6.62 8.84
CA LEU A 198 46.21 -7.20 9.65
C LEU A 198 45.78 -7.23 11.13
N SER A 199 45.67 -8.48 11.60
CA SER A 199 45.86 -8.92 13.00
C SER A 199 44.99 -8.29 14.09
N ARG A 200 43.85 -8.94 14.39
CA ARG A 200 43.50 -9.26 15.79
C ARG A 200 42.44 -10.37 15.91
N PHE A 201 42.85 -11.59 15.55
CA PHE A 201 42.22 -12.80 16.08
C PHE A 201 42.82 -13.07 17.46
N SER A 202 42.16 -12.61 18.52
CA SER A 202 42.27 -13.23 19.84
C SER A 202 41.08 -12.81 20.71
N ASN A 203 40.49 -13.81 21.37
CA ASN A 203 39.38 -13.75 22.34
C ASN A 203 37.97 -13.88 21.77
N PHE A 204 37.70 -15.05 21.18
CA PHE A 204 36.36 -15.65 21.14
C PHE A 204 36.30 -16.75 22.20
N ARG A 205 35.88 -16.42 23.42
CA ARG A 205 35.39 -17.40 24.39
C ARG A 205 34.37 -16.72 25.30
N GLN A 206 33.25 -17.42 25.50
CA GLN A 206 32.34 -17.29 26.64
C GLN A 206 31.14 -16.32 26.50
N ASN A 207 30.09 -16.76 25.81
CA ASN A 207 28.82 -17.15 26.48
C ASN A 207 27.75 -17.51 25.45
N ARG A 208 27.50 -18.81 25.33
CA ARG A 208 26.28 -19.38 24.78
C ARG A 208 25.46 -19.79 26.00
N HIS A 209 24.25 -19.24 26.18
CA HIS A 209 23.04 -19.91 26.70
C HIS A 209 22.02 -18.89 27.23
N ARG A 210 20.76 -19.11 26.79
CA ARG A 210 19.48 -18.55 27.26
C ARG A 210 19.23 -17.09 26.90
N PHE A 211 18.25 -16.86 26.02
CA PHE A 211 16.93 -16.40 26.46
C PHE A 211 15.94 -16.62 25.31
N PHE A 212 15.05 -17.60 25.51
CA PHE A 212 13.83 -17.81 24.77
C PHE A 212 12.71 -17.46 25.76
N CYS A 213 12.06 -16.32 25.58
CA CYS A 213 10.74 -15.95 26.10
C CYS A 213 10.45 -14.55 25.58
N SER A 214 9.47 -14.43 24.68
CA SER A 214 8.13 -13.99 25.02
C SER A 214 8.09 -12.48 25.23
N ASP A 215 7.85 -11.74 24.14
CA ASP A 215 7.37 -10.38 24.30
C ASP A 215 6.32 -10.00 23.24
N ILE A 216 5.07 -10.08 23.67
CA ILE A 216 3.84 -9.60 23.01
C ILE A 216 3.88 -8.07 22.79
N SER A 217 4.92 -7.40 23.27
CA SER A 217 5.20 -5.97 23.07
C SER A 217 5.50 -5.55 21.62
N HIS A 218 5.76 -6.48 20.69
CA HIS A 218 6.09 -6.14 19.30
C HIS A 218 4.90 -5.68 18.45
N CYS A 219 3.66 -6.07 18.81
CA CYS A 219 2.47 -5.61 18.06
C CYS A 219 2.13 -4.14 18.33
N ALA A 220 2.48 -3.61 19.52
CA ALA A 220 2.21 -2.21 19.87
C ALA A 220 3.06 -1.22 19.05
N CYS A 221 4.24 -1.62 18.57
CA CYS A 221 5.12 -0.76 17.80
C CYS A 221 4.57 -0.46 16.39
N ILE A 222 3.81 -1.40 15.79
CA ILE A 222 3.18 -1.22 14.47
C ILE A 222 2.04 -0.19 14.55
N ILE A 223 1.27 -0.19 15.65
CA ILE A 223 0.18 0.77 15.89
C ILE A 223 0.75 2.17 16.19
N HIS A 224 1.80 2.28 17.01
CA HIS A 224 2.44 3.56 17.29
C HIS A 224 3.15 4.19 16.07
N ALA A 225 3.57 3.39 15.08
CA ALA A 225 4.09 3.91 13.82
C ALA A 225 2.97 4.54 12.95
N TRP A 226 1.71 4.10 13.13
CA TRP A 226 0.53 4.64 12.44
C TRP A 226 0.04 5.94 13.09
N GLU A 227 0.08 6.06 14.42
CA GLU A 227 -0.29 7.28 15.15
C GLU A 227 0.63 8.48 14.89
N ARG A 228 1.89 8.25 14.47
CA ARG A 228 2.80 9.33 14.07
C ARG A 228 2.58 9.83 12.63
N PHE A 229 1.62 9.24 11.91
CA PHE A 229 1.31 9.59 10.52
C PHE A 229 0.09 10.53 10.39
N LEU A 230 -0.74 10.66 11.43
CA LEU A 230 -1.79 11.68 11.56
C LEU A 230 -1.26 12.90 12.31
#